data_AF-A0A430BFY9-F1
#
_entry.id   AF-A0A430BFY9-F1
#
_cell.length_a   1.000
_cell.length_b   1.000
_cell.length_c   1.000
_cell.angle_alpha   90.00
_cell.angle_beta   90.00
_cell.angle_gamma   90.00
#
_symmetry.space_group_name_H-M   'P 1'
#
loop_
_entity.id
_entity.type
_entity.pdbx_description
1 polymer ?
#
loop_
_entity_poly.entity_id
_entity_poly.type
_entity_poly.pdbx_seq_one_letter_code
_entity_poly.pdbx_strand_id
1 'polypeptide(L)'
;MNLIPKSDWTQYLNRIARGLEGLRAEIEVASLELGDQIAADHVPISGIFYDHKDDIVGVILDGLDHFIRHPEAIYVEDGVEGLSALAVIDRDGTNHLIKLTRPLALPGPTN
;
A
#
# COMPACT_ATOMS: atom_id res chain seq x y z
N MET A 1 -4.50 13.64 1.11
CA MET A 1 -4.54 12.57 0.09
C MET A 1 -5.08 13.09 -1.24
N ASN A 2 -4.49 12.66 -2.36
CA ASN A 2 -4.85 13.03 -3.74
C ASN A 2 -5.42 11.82 -4.48
N LEU A 3 -6.49 12.00 -5.26
CA LEU A 3 -7.08 10.93 -6.08
C LEU A 3 -6.27 10.72 -7.37
N ILE A 4 -5.99 9.46 -7.71
CA ILE A 4 -5.36 9.10 -9.00
C ILE A 4 -6.45 8.70 -10.01
N PRO A 5 -6.50 9.32 -11.21
CA PRO A 5 -7.39 8.89 -12.28
C PRO A 5 -7.19 7.42 -12.64
N LYS A 6 -8.27 6.68 -12.90
CA LYS A 6 -8.20 5.23 -13.20
C LYS A 6 -7.32 4.89 -14.41
N SER A 7 -7.24 5.78 -15.40
CA SER A 7 -6.33 5.65 -16.55
C SER A 7 -4.85 5.60 -16.16
N ASP A 8 -4.50 6.16 -15.01
CA ASP A 8 -3.12 6.40 -14.60
C ASP A 8 -2.65 5.36 -13.57
N TRP A 9 -3.54 4.51 -13.05
CA TRP A 9 -3.24 3.54 -11.98
C TRP A 9 -2.04 2.66 -12.30
N THR A 10 -2.06 2.00 -13.46
CA THR A 10 -0.96 1.11 -13.88
C THR A 10 0.37 1.86 -13.95
N GLN A 11 0.39 3.03 -14.57
CA GLN A 11 1.61 3.82 -14.73
C GLN A 11 2.13 4.33 -13.37
N TYR A 12 1.22 4.82 -12.54
CA TYR A 12 1.53 5.37 -11.23
C TYR A 12 2.08 4.29 -10.29
N LEU A 13 1.38 3.16 -10.13
CA LEU A 13 1.82 2.09 -9.23
C LEU A 13 3.14 1.47 -9.70
N ASN A 14 3.33 1.27 -11.01
CA ASN A 14 4.61 0.81 -11.54
C ASN A 14 5.77 1.78 -11.25
N ARG A 15 5.50 3.08 -11.18
CA ARG A 15 6.50 4.09 -10.80
C ARG A 15 6.86 3.99 -9.32
N ILE A 16 5.86 3.87 -8.46
CA ILE A 16 6.04 3.73 -7.02
C ILE A 16 6.77 2.43 -6.67
N ALA A 17 6.44 1.33 -7.35
CA ALA A 17 7.03 0.01 -7.09
C ALA A 17 8.58 0.02 -7.11
N ARG A 18 9.19 0.89 -7.93
CA ARG A 18 10.66 1.04 -8.01
C ARG A 18 11.31 1.66 -6.77
N GLY A 19 10.53 2.33 -5.92
CA GLY A 19 11.00 3.00 -4.70
C GLY A 19 10.67 2.27 -3.41
N LEU A 20 10.16 1.03 -3.48
CA LEU A 20 9.72 0.26 -2.31
C LEU A 20 10.87 -0.47 -1.60
N GLU A 21 12.04 -0.58 -2.23
CA GLU A 21 13.18 -1.29 -1.65
C GLU A 21 13.58 -0.69 -0.29
N GLY A 22 13.70 -1.55 0.72
CA GLY A 22 14.04 -1.16 2.08
C GLY A 22 12.88 -0.56 2.89
N LEU A 23 11.69 -0.40 2.32
CA LEU A 23 10.49 0.04 3.04
C LEU A 23 9.77 -1.14 3.72
N ARG A 24 8.97 -0.79 4.71
CA ARG A 24 7.99 -1.66 5.35
C ARG A 24 6.61 -1.09 5.15
N ALA A 25 5.62 -1.96 5.06
CA ALA A 25 4.22 -1.61 4.96
C ALA A 25 3.45 -2.04 6.20
N GLU A 26 2.62 -1.14 6.70
CA GLU A 26 1.48 -1.45 7.56
C GLU A 26 0.23 -1.38 6.70
N ILE A 27 -0.65 -2.38 6.79
CA ILE A 27 -1.91 -2.42 6.06
C ILE A 27 -3.06 -2.43 7.06
N GLU A 28 -3.85 -1.37 7.04
CA GLU A 28 -5.11 -1.25 7.75
C GLU A 28 -6.26 -1.53 6.79
N VAL A 29 -7.20 -2.37 7.21
CA VAL A 29 -8.41 -2.72 6.46
C VAL A 29 -9.59 -2.27 7.28
N ALA A 30 -10.23 -1.20 6.82
CA ALA A 30 -11.35 -0.58 7.51
C ALA A 30 -12.65 -0.72 6.72
N SER A 31 -13.67 -1.33 7.33
CA SER A 31 -15.04 -1.38 6.79
C SER A 31 -16.06 -1.28 7.92
N LEU A 32 -17.34 -1.03 7.57
CA LEU A 32 -18.42 -1.02 8.56
C LEU A 32 -18.57 -2.37 9.27
N GLU A 33 -18.27 -3.47 8.59
CA GLU A 33 -18.42 -4.83 9.13
C GLU A 33 -17.20 -5.27 9.95
N LEU A 34 -15.99 -4.93 9.50
CA LEU A 34 -14.75 -5.36 10.15
C LEU A 34 -14.28 -4.39 11.23
N GLY A 35 -14.79 -3.16 11.26
CA GLY A 35 -14.15 -2.08 12.01
C GLY A 35 -12.78 -1.77 11.39
N ASP A 36 -11.83 -1.37 12.21
CA ASP A 36 -10.45 -1.06 11.79
C ASP A 36 -9.50 -2.21 12.18
N GLN A 37 -8.99 -2.94 11.19
CA GLN A 37 -8.17 -4.13 11.38
C GLN A 37 -6.76 -3.95 10.81
N ILE A 38 -5.74 -4.35 11.56
CA ILE A 38 -4.37 -4.45 11.04
C ILE A 38 -4.20 -5.80 10.34
N ALA A 39 -4.09 -5.79 9.01
CA ALA A 39 -3.88 -6.98 8.20
C ALA A 39 -2.39 -7.32 8.04
N ALA A 40 -1.51 -6.32 8.09
CA ALA A 40 -0.07 -6.49 8.10
C ALA A 40 0.56 -5.38 8.95
N ASP A 41 1.53 -5.73 9.80
CA ASP A 41 2.18 -4.81 10.72
C ASP A 41 3.69 -4.72 10.38
N HIS A 42 4.10 -3.58 9.80
CA HIS A 42 5.50 -3.27 9.45
C HIS A 42 6.23 -4.39 8.69
N VAL A 43 5.57 -5.02 7.71
CA VAL A 43 6.12 -6.12 6.92
C VAL A 43 6.94 -5.58 5.74
N PRO A 44 8.11 -6.15 5.41
CA PRO A 44 8.85 -5.75 4.21
C PRO A 44 7.98 -5.82 2.96
N ILE A 45 7.96 -4.73 2.18
CA ILE A 45 7.21 -4.64 0.93
C ILE A 45 8.16 -4.74 -0.26
N SER A 46 7.80 -5.51 -1.27
CA SER A 46 8.62 -5.72 -2.47
C SER A 46 7.95 -5.25 -3.76
N GLY A 47 6.62 -5.05 -3.75
CA GLY A 47 5.90 -4.67 -4.96
C GLY A 47 4.51 -4.10 -4.71
N ILE A 48 4.08 -3.26 -5.64
CA ILE A 48 2.69 -2.83 -5.76
C ILE A 48 2.32 -2.68 -7.24
N PHE A 49 1.14 -3.14 -7.63
CA PHE A 49 0.69 -3.08 -9.02
C PHE A 49 -0.84 -3.08 -9.15
N TYR A 50 -1.30 -2.70 -10.33
CA TYR A 50 -2.68 -2.90 -10.76
C TYR A 50 -2.71 -3.85 -11.96
N ASP A 51 -3.37 -4.99 -11.80
CA ASP A 51 -3.71 -5.88 -12.90
C ASP A 51 -5.09 -5.49 -13.44
N HIS A 52 -5.09 -4.77 -14.57
CA HIS A 52 -6.30 -4.34 -15.25
C HIS A 52 -7.11 -5.50 -15.86
N LYS A 53 -6.52 -6.68 -16.07
CA LYS A 53 -7.24 -7.82 -16.64
C LYS A 53 -8.11 -8.50 -15.61
N ASP A 54 -7.56 -8.67 -14.41
CA ASP A 54 -8.26 -9.29 -13.27
C ASP A 54 -8.95 -8.27 -12.37
N ASP A 55 -8.71 -6.98 -12.60
CA ASP A 55 -9.21 -5.84 -11.81
C ASP A 55 -8.80 -5.94 -10.33
N ILE A 56 -7.49 -6.06 -10.11
CA ILE A 56 -6.87 -6.28 -8.79
C ILE A 56 -5.75 -5.27 -8.56
N VAL A 57 -5.74 -4.60 -7.40
CA VAL A 57 -4.52 -4.01 -6.85
C VAL A 57 -3.84 -5.04 -5.96
N GLY A 58 -2.59 -5.37 -6.28
CA GLY A 58 -1.77 -6.29 -5.49
C GLY A 58 -0.69 -5.54 -4.73
N VAL A 59 -0.53 -5.88 -3.45
CA VAL A 59 0.56 -5.45 -2.58
C VAL A 59 1.34 -6.68 -2.16
N ILE A 60 2.61 -6.76 -2.57
CA ILE A 60 3.46 -7.92 -2.35
C ILE A 60 4.33 -7.66 -1.12
N LEU A 61 4.09 -8.45 -0.07
CA LEU A 61 4.83 -8.39 1.18
C LEU A 61 5.58 -9.69 1.42
N ASP A 62 6.58 -9.64 2.30
CA ASP A 62 7.26 -10.85 2.76
C ASP A 62 6.29 -11.73 3.57
N GLY A 63 6.02 -12.94 3.06
CA GLY A 63 5.19 -13.96 3.72
C GLY A 63 3.67 -13.84 3.53
N LEU A 64 3.14 -12.70 3.06
CA LEU A 64 1.71 -12.51 2.82
C LEU A 64 1.43 -11.45 1.74
N ASP A 65 0.84 -11.85 0.62
CA ASP A 65 0.33 -10.88 -0.36
C ASP A 65 -1.05 -10.37 0.03
N HIS A 66 -1.28 -9.07 -0.17
CA HIS A 66 -2.58 -8.43 0.03
C HIS A 66 -3.19 -8.04 -1.32
N PHE A 67 -4.25 -8.75 -1.71
CA PHE A 67 -4.95 -8.52 -2.98
C PHE A 67 -6.30 -7.84 -2.75
N ILE A 68 -6.47 -6.69 -3.39
CA ILE A 68 -7.67 -5.86 -3.30
C ILE A 68 -8.41 -5.98 -4.63
N ARG A 69 -9.57 -6.65 -4.62
CA ARG A 69 -10.37 -6.93 -5.81
C ARG A 69 -11.35 -5.79 -6.07
N HIS A 70 -11.60 -5.52 -7.35
CA HIS A 70 -12.53 -4.47 -7.79
C HIS A 70 -12.27 -3.11 -7.15
N PRO A 71 -11.05 -2.57 -7.29
CA PRO A 71 -10.73 -1.23 -6.80
C PRO A 71 -11.54 -0.17 -7.55
N GLU A 72 -12.19 0.70 -6.80
CA GLU A 72 -13.00 1.83 -7.31
C GLU A 72 -12.23 3.15 -7.24
N ALA A 73 -11.39 3.34 -6.21
CA ALA A 73 -10.58 4.53 -6.06
C ALA A 73 -9.21 4.24 -5.47
N ILE A 74 -8.21 5.00 -5.95
CA ILE A 74 -6.86 5.01 -5.39
C ILE A 74 -6.54 6.44 -4.96
N TYR A 75 -6.26 6.61 -3.68
CA TYR A 75 -5.79 7.85 -3.09
C TYR A 75 -4.35 7.69 -2.64
N VAL A 76 -3.55 8.74 -2.80
CA VAL A 76 -2.14 8.75 -2.43
C VAL A 76 -1.85 9.89 -1.47
N GLU A 77 -0.89 9.67 -0.59
CA GLU A 77 -0.29 10.71 0.22
C GLU A 77 1.21 10.73 -0.01
N ASP A 78 1.72 11.88 -0.43
CA ASP A 78 3.14 12.12 -0.55
C ASP A 78 3.66 12.67 0.79
N GLY A 79 4.69 12.05 1.32
CA GLY A 79 5.50 12.55 2.42
C GLY A 79 6.77 13.25 1.92
N VAL A 80 7.68 13.55 2.85
CA VAL A 80 8.90 14.31 2.58
C VAL A 80 9.84 13.59 1.60
N GLU A 81 9.87 12.25 1.63
CA GLU A 81 10.81 11.43 0.86
C GLU A 81 10.15 10.64 -0.29
N GLY A 82 8.89 10.95 -0.62
CA GLY A 82 8.09 10.22 -1.60
C GLY A 82 6.77 9.75 -1.02
N LEU A 83 6.16 8.71 -1.60
CA LEU A 83 4.87 8.19 -1.15
C LEU A 83 4.94 7.74 0.33
N SER A 84 4.11 8.33 1.18
CA SER A 84 3.96 7.93 2.59
C SER A 84 2.80 6.97 2.79
N ALA A 85 1.73 7.11 2.02
CA ALA A 85 0.58 6.21 2.12
C ALA A 85 -0.20 6.07 0.80
N LEU A 86 -0.87 4.93 0.66
CA LEU A 86 -1.82 4.63 -0.40
C LEU A 86 -3.10 4.10 0.22
N ALA A 87 -4.24 4.69 -0.12
CA ALA A 87 -5.55 4.13 0.21
C ALA A 87 -6.22 3.60 -1.06
N VAL A 88 -6.74 2.39 -0.99
CA VAL A 88 -7.52 1.76 -2.07
C VAL A 88 -8.90 1.47 -1.53
N ILE A 89 -9.92 2.02 -2.19
CA ILE A 89 -11.32 1.75 -1.87
C ILE A 89 -11.80 0.67 -2.83
N ASP A 90 -12.27 -0.45 -2.29
CA ASP A 90 -12.88 -1.52 -3.09
C ASP A 90 -14.37 -1.24 -3.38
N ARG A 91 -15.01 -2.13 -4.17
CA ARG A 91 -16.43 -1.97 -4.55
C ARG A 91 -17.39 -1.98 -3.36
N ASP A 92 -17.00 -2.63 -2.26
CA ASP A 92 -17.82 -2.78 -1.06
C ASP A 92 -17.63 -1.57 -0.12
N GLY A 93 -16.76 -0.64 -0.50
CA GLY A 93 -16.43 0.56 0.27
C GLY A 93 -15.41 0.30 1.36
N THR A 94 -14.76 -0.87 1.37
CA THR A 94 -13.66 -1.17 2.29
C THR A 94 -12.46 -0.30 1.93
N ASN A 95 -11.92 0.38 2.93
CA ASN A 95 -10.70 1.17 2.79
C ASN A 95 -9.50 0.32 3.19
N HIS A 96 -8.63 0.04 2.23
CA HIS A 96 -7.33 -0.58 2.47
C HIS A 96 -6.28 0.52 2.48
N LEU A 97 -5.79 0.88 3.66
CA LEU A 97 -4.75 1.89 3.84
C LEU A 97 -3.39 1.22 4.02
N ILE A 98 -2.50 1.44 3.06
CA ILE A 98 -1.11 0.98 3.07
C ILE A 98 -0.24 2.17 3.49
N LYS A 99 0.36 2.10 4.68
CA LYS A 99 1.33 3.09 5.16
C LYS A 99 2.74 2.58 4.93
N LEU A 100 3.60 3.41 4.37
CA LEU A 100 4.98 3.07 4.08
C LEU A 100 5.91 3.73 5.10
N THR A 101 6.77 2.94 5.72
CA THR A 101 7.75 3.42 6.68
C THR A 101 9.14 2.90 6.34
N ARG A 102 10.17 3.71 6.63
CA ARG A 102 11.54 3.22 6.68
C ARG A 102 11.80 2.63 8.05
N PRO A 103 12.35 1.41 8.16
CA PRO A 103 12.82 0.90 9.43
C PRO A 103 13.88 1.86 9.97
N LEU A 104 13.74 2.27 11.24
CA LEU A 104 14.78 3.02 11.91
C LEU A 104 16.05 2.17 11.96
N ALA A 105 17.18 2.73 11.55
CA ALA A 105 18.46 2.11 11.83
C ALA A 105 18.60 2.01 13.35
N LEU A 106 18.61 0.79 13.88
CA LEU A 106 18.96 0.59 15.28
C LEU A 106 20.38 1.16 15.47
N PRO A 107 20.64 2.02 16.46
CA PRO A 107 22.00 2.43 16.76
C PRO A 107 22.82 1.16 17.03
N GLY A 108 24.02 1.09 16.41
CA GLY A 108 24.91 -0.04 16.62
C GLY A 108 25.23 -0.22 18.10
N PRO A 109 25.50 -1.45 18.57
CA PRO A 109 25.77 -1.71 19.98
C PRO A 109 26.92 -0.82 20.47
N THR A 110 26.69 -0.10 21.55
CA THR A 110 27.73 0.65 22.26
C THR A 110 28.69 -0.35 22.90
N ASN A 111 29.92 -0.42 22.38
CA ASN A 111 31.03 -1.13 23.04
C ASN A 111 31.59 -0.32 24.21
#